data_AF-A0A7V3RR64-F1
#
_entry.id   AF-A0A7V3RR64-F1
#
_cell.length_a   1.000
_cell.length_b   1.000
_cell.length_c   1.000
_cell.angle_alpha   90.00
_cell.angle_beta   90.00
_cell.angle_gamma   90.00
#
_symmetry.space_group_name_H-M   'P 1'
#
loop_
_entity.id
_entity.type
_entity.pdbx_description
1 polymer ?
#
loop_
_entity_poly.entity_id
_entity_poly.type
_entity_poly.pdbx_seq_one_letter_code
_entity_poly.pdbx_strand_id
1 'polypeptide(L)'
;MLRFVADENFHGAVVRGLLRRAPSVDIVRVQDVGLSGAADPVILDWAAREGRVLLTHDISTVPLFACQRVKAGQRMPGAIIARESLPVG
;
A
#
# COMPACT_ATOMS: atom_id res chain seq x y z
N MET A 1 -10.31 12.96 -0.55
CA MET A 1 -10.71 11.55 -0.67
C MET A 1 -9.47 10.69 -0.47
N LEU A 2 -9.57 9.60 0.30
CA LEU A 2 -8.43 8.75 0.61
C LEU A 2 -8.06 7.91 -0.63
N ARG A 3 -6.77 7.81 -0.94
CA ARG A 3 -6.25 7.05 -2.08
C ARG A 3 -5.34 5.94 -1.60
N PHE A 4 -5.36 4.81 -2.29
CA PHE A 4 -4.62 3.62 -1.90
C PHE A 4 -3.69 3.14 -3.01
N VAL A 5 -2.62 2.48 -2.60
CA VAL A 5 -1.81 1.62 -3.48
C VAL A 5 -1.69 0.26 -2.80
N ALA A 6 -2.06 -0.80 -3.51
CA ALA A 6 -1.87 -2.17 -3.05
C ALA A 6 -0.50 -2.66 -3.49
N ASP A 7 0.25 -3.17 -2.51
CA ASP A 7 1.53 -3.83 -2.70
C ASP A 7 1.40 -5.10 -3.56
N GLU A 8 2.52 -5.59 -4.09
CA GLU A 8 2.55 -6.72 -5.02
C GLU A 8 2.03 -8.01 -4.38
N ASN A 9 2.34 -8.22 -3.11
CA ASN A 9 1.89 -9.37 -2.33
C ASN A 9 0.46 -9.23 -1.81
N PHE A 10 -0.20 -8.07 -1.94
CA PHE A 10 -1.49 -7.83 -1.30
C PHE A 10 -2.60 -8.66 -1.96
N HIS A 11 -3.44 -9.30 -1.16
CA HIS A 11 -4.49 -10.20 -1.66
C HIS A 11 -5.41 -9.52 -2.69
N GLY A 12 -5.29 -9.93 -3.97
CA GLY A 12 -6.11 -9.39 -5.05
C GLY A 12 -7.62 -9.61 -4.87
N ALA A 13 -8.02 -10.61 -4.07
CA ALA A 13 -9.42 -10.82 -3.69
C ALA A 13 -9.97 -9.66 -2.83
N VAL A 14 -9.15 -9.08 -1.95
CA VAL A 14 -9.51 -7.89 -1.16
C VAL A 14 -9.69 -6.68 -2.07
N VAL A 15 -8.76 -6.45 -3.01
CA VAL A 15 -8.87 -5.35 -3.99
C VAL A 15 -10.14 -5.49 -4.84
N ARG A 16 -10.41 -6.69 -5.37
CA ARG A 16 -11.65 -6.97 -6.12
C ARG A 16 -12.90 -6.76 -5.26
N GLY A 17 -12.88 -7.22 -4.01
CA GLY A 17 -13.99 -7.05 -3.07
C GLY A 17 -14.28 -5.57 -2.76
N LEU A 18 -13.22 -4.78 -2.56
CA LEU A 18 -13.32 -3.33 -2.35
C LEU A 18 -13.94 -2.64 -3.57
N LEU A 19 -13.45 -2.93 -4.78
CA LEU A 19 -13.98 -2.34 -6.01
C LEU A 19 -15.45 -2.74 -6.26
N ARG A 20 -15.85 -3.97 -5.91
CA ARG A 20 -17.27 -4.38 -6.00
C ARG A 20 -18.17 -3.62 -5.02
N ARG A 21 -17.71 -3.39 -3.78
CA ARG A 21 -18.52 -2.76 -2.72
C ARG A 21 -18.49 -1.24 -2.76
N ALA A 22 -17.40 -0.66 -3.24
CA ALA A 22 -17.18 0.77 -3.34
C ALA A 22 -16.46 1.10 -4.66
N PRO A 23 -17.18 1.13 -5.80
CA PRO A 23 -16.57 1.34 -7.12
C PRO A 23 -15.83 2.67 -7.29
N SER A 24 -16.15 3.67 -6.45
CA SER A 24 -15.51 4.98 -6.45
C SER A 24 -14.22 5.05 -5.62
N VAL A 25 -13.79 3.95 -4.99
CA VAL A 25 -12.54 3.92 -4.23
C VAL A 25 -11.35 4.10 -5.18
N ASP A 26 -10.46 5.05 -4.88
CA ASP A 26 -9.24 5.26 -5.64
C ASP A 26 -8.15 4.31 -5.13
N ILE A 27 -8.03 3.16 -5.79
CA ILE A 27 -7.02 2.15 -5.50
C ILE A 27 -6.32 1.72 -6.79
N VAL A 28 -5.00 1.68 -6.75
CA VAL A 28 -4.15 1.13 -7.81
C VAL A 28 -3.27 0.03 -7.22
N ARG A 29 -2.72 -0.86 -8.04
CA ARG A 29 -1.68 -1.80 -7.58
C ARG A 29 -0.31 -1.27 -7.98
N VAL A 30 0.74 -1.66 -7.26
CA VAL A 30 2.14 -1.35 -7.65
C VAL A 30 2.44 -1.80 -9.10
N GLN A 31 1.81 -2.90 -9.53
CA GLN A 31 1.89 -3.41 -10.90
C GLN A 31 1.31 -2.44 -11.94
N ASP A 32 0.18 -1.80 -11.62
CA ASP A 32 -0.52 -0.90 -12.55
C ASP A 32 0.23 0.42 -12.75
N VAL A 33 1.17 0.75 -11.86
CA VAL A 33 1.96 1.99 -11.87
C VAL A 33 3.43 1.76 -12.19
N GLY A 34 3.79 0.56 -12.65
CA GLY A 34 5.15 0.24 -13.11
C GLY A 34 6.17 0.05 -11.98
N LEU A 35 5.72 -0.28 -10.77
CA LEU A 35 6.55 -0.51 -9.59
C LEU A 35 6.62 -1.99 -9.17
N SER A 36 6.30 -2.93 -10.06
CA SER A 36 6.48 -4.36 -9.81
C SER A 36 7.94 -4.67 -9.43
N GLY A 37 8.16 -5.45 -8.37
CA GLY A 37 9.49 -5.78 -7.87
C GLY A 37 10.29 -4.60 -7.28
N ALA A 38 9.71 -3.41 -7.17
CA ALA A 38 10.37 -2.28 -6.53
C ALA A 38 10.53 -2.53 -5.02
N ALA A 39 11.63 -2.06 -4.42
CA ALA A 39 11.83 -2.17 -2.99
C ALA A 39 10.89 -1.24 -2.20
N ASP A 40 10.55 -1.59 -0.96
CA ASP A 40 9.62 -0.83 -0.10
C ASP A 40 9.91 0.67 -0.01
N PRO A 41 11.17 1.14 0.13
CA PRO A 41 11.45 2.57 0.18
C PRO A 41 11.02 3.32 -1.08
N VAL A 42 11.14 2.67 -2.25
CA VAL A 42 10.75 3.23 -3.55
C VAL A 42 9.22 3.31 -3.64
N ILE A 43 8.53 2.25 -3.24
CA ILE A 43 7.06 2.21 -3.20
C ILE A 43 6.52 3.28 -2.24
N LEU A 44 7.09 3.38 -1.04
CA LEU A 44 6.69 4.37 -0.04
C LEU A 44 6.97 5.82 -0.49
N ASP A 45 8.07 6.05 -1.22
CA ASP A 45 8.36 7.37 -1.76
C ASP A 45 7.36 7.78 -2.85
N TRP A 46 7.09 6.88 -3.78
CA TRP A 46 6.08 7.11 -4.81
C TRP A 46 4.69 7.32 -4.19
N ALA A 47 4.30 6.48 -3.23
CA ALA A 47 3.03 6.62 -2.52
C ALA A 47 2.92 7.98 -1.81
N ALA A 48 4.01 8.45 -1.20
CA ALA A 48 4.06 9.77 -0.58
C ALA A 48 3.90 10.92 -1.58
N ARG A 49 4.51 10.82 -2.77
CA ARG A 49 4.37 11.81 -3.84
C ARG A 49 2.93 11.86 -4.36
N GLU A 50 2.32 10.70 -4.57
CA GLU A 50 0.94 10.57 -5.07
C GLU A 50 -0.14 10.80 -4.00
N GLY A 51 0.26 10.91 -2.72
CA GLY A 51 -0.65 11.05 -1.59
C GLY A 51 -1.51 9.79 -1.35
N ARG A 52 -0.92 8.61 -1.56
CA ARG A 52 -1.56 7.30 -1.42
C ARG A 52 -1.10 6.60 -0.14
N VAL A 53 -2.03 5.89 0.50
CA VAL A 53 -1.76 4.98 1.62
C VAL A 53 -1.40 3.60 1.07
N LEU A 54 -0.28 3.03 1.51
CA LEU A 54 0.15 1.69 1.12
C LEU A 54 -0.69 0.62 1.82
N LEU A 55 -1.20 -0.37 1.08
CA LEU A 55 -1.79 -1.59 1.60
C LEU A 55 -0.83 -2.74 1.37
N THR A 56 -0.40 -3.45 2.42
CA THR A 56 0.61 -4.52 2.30
C THR A 56 0.35 -5.63 3.31
N HIS A 57 0.92 -6.81 3.04
CA HIS A 57 1.06 -7.88 4.02
C HIS A 57 2.41 -7.88 4.74
N ASP A 58 3.36 -7.06 4.29
CA ASP A 58 4.71 -7.02 4.85
C ASP A 58 4.72 -6.32 6.22
N ILE A 59 4.70 -7.14 7.28
CA ILE A 59 4.87 -6.71 8.66
C ILE A 59 6.33 -6.50 9.04
N SER A 60 7.26 -6.99 8.23
CA SER A 60 8.67 -7.15 8.59
C SER A 60 9.50 -5.91 8.21
N THR A 61 9.26 -5.34 7.04
CA THR A 61 10.08 -4.23 6.50
C THR A 61 9.32 -2.91 6.46
N VAL A 62 8.03 -2.92 6.09
CA VAL A 62 7.26 -1.68 5.88
C VAL A 62 7.15 -0.81 7.12
N PRO A 63 6.90 -1.34 8.35
CA PRO A 63 6.93 -0.52 9.56
C PRO A 63 8.26 0.18 9.79
N LEU A 64 9.39 -0.50 9.50
CA LEU A 64 10.72 0.05 9.67
C LEU A 64 10.93 1.24 8.73
N PHE A 65 10.67 1.06 7.44
CA PHE A 65 10.84 2.13 6.44
C PHE A 65 9.86 3.27 6.63
N ALA A 66 8.61 2.99 6.98
CA ALA A 66 7.63 4.04 7.31
C ALA A 66 8.10 4.88 8.53
N CYS A 67 8.58 4.23 9.59
CA CYS A 67 9.14 4.93 10.74
C CYS A 67 10.38 5.78 10.37
N GLN A 68 11.26 5.25 9.53
CA GLN A 68 12.44 6.00 9.04
C GLN A 68 12.02 7.27 8.29
N ARG A 69 11.03 7.19 7.38
CA ARG A 69 10.50 8.35 6.67
C ARG A 69 9.94 9.41 7.63
N VAL A 70 9.13 8.99 8.61
CA VAL A 70 8.57 9.90 9.63
C VAL A 70 9.68 10.57 10.45
N LYS A 71 10.69 9.81 10.91
CA LYS A 71 11.84 10.36 11.64
C LYS A 71 12.65 11.36 10.82
N ALA A 72 12.73 11.14 9.50
CA ALA A 72 13.40 12.03 8.57
C ALA A 72 12.55 13.27 8.18
N GLY A 73 11.36 13.45 8.75
CA GLY A 73 10.44 14.54 8.39
C GLY A 73 9.86 14.42 6.99
N GLN A 74 9.99 13.25 6.35
CA GLN A 74 9.45 13.01 5.01
C GLN A 74 7.95 12.75 5.07
N ARG A 75 7.24 13.12 4.00
CA ARG A 75 5.81 12.85 3.88
C ARG A 75 5.55 11.35 3.96
N MET A 76 4.60 10.98 4.81
CA MET A 76 4.15 9.61 5.02
C MET A 76 2.61 9.60 5.11
N PRO A 77 1.89 9.42 3.99
CA PRO A 77 0.42 9.37 4.02
C PRO A 77 -0.12 8.24 4.89
N GLY A 78 0.65 7.16 5.04
CA GLY A 78 0.37 6.04 5.91
C GLY A 78 0.57 4.70 5.21
N ALA A 79 0.58 3.64 6.02
CA ALA A 79 0.53 2.26 5.56
C ALA A 79 -0.50 1.51 6.41
N ILE A 80 -1.30 0.66 5.78
CA ILE A 80 -2.20 -0.28 6.44
C ILE A 80 -1.65 -1.67 6.17
N ILE A 81 -1.35 -2.38 7.26
CA ILE A 81 -0.79 -3.71 7.19
C ILE A 81 -1.86 -4.70 7.61
N ALA A 82 -2.23 -5.59 6.69
CA ALA A 82 -3.11 -6.71 6.99
C ALA A 82 -2.26 -7.96 7.16
N ARG A 83 -2.56 -8.82 8.13
CA ARG A 83 -1.84 -10.09 8.24
C ARG A 83 -2.27 -11.01 7.09
N GLU A 84 -1.30 -11.59 6.40
CA GLU A 84 -1.54 -12.55 5.30
C GLU A 84 -2.36 -13.76 5.76
N SER A 85 -2.19 -14.19 7.01
CA SER A 85 -2.88 -15.33 7.60
C SER A 85 -4.39 -15.11 7.85
N LEU A 86 -4.92 -13.91 7.60
CA LEU A 86 -6.34 -13.63 7.81
C LEU A 86 -7.15 -14.20 6.65
N PRO A 87 -8.27 -14.90 6.93
CA PRO A 87 -9.12 -15.43 5.88
C PRO A 87 -9.69 -14.29 5.02
N VAL A 88 -9.72 -14.52 3.70
CA VAL A 88 -10.38 -13.63 2.74
C VAL A 88 -11.68 -14.28 2.30
N GLY A 89 -12.80 -13.58 2.49
CA GLY A 89 -14.15 -14.05 2.18
C GLY A 89 -14.60 -13.79 0.75
#